data_AF-A0A7S0AQV6-F1
#
_entry.id   AF-A0A7S0AQV6-F1
#
_cell.length_a   1.000
_cell.length_b   1.000
_cell.length_c   1.000
_cell.angle_alpha   90.00
_cell.angle_beta   90.00
_cell.angle_gamma   90.00
#
_symmetry.space_group_name_H-M   'P 1'
#
loop_
_entity.id
_entity.type
_entity.pdbx_description
1 polymer ?
#
loop_
_entity_poly.entity_id
_entity_poly.type
_entity_poly.pdbx_seq_one_letter_code
_entity_poly.pdbx_strand_id
1 'polypeptide(L)'
;FNPKPPPPADTSAEVKPFANFLSRYAHYVLLRAQCFGGMFNEISQESAGPGPSSRSSRSSKAAAKPITATALRTEHLEAAQMILKAGCACALKDGEVTESTAMCVERVVSDLIGLTTATAVALNRALKGGKDSKGADPAIVKKWCQFYSEELLPQTKGLMKRTTPELDAYGMFLPSRMGASVSGELLQKGLQGGDEEEEAPIEEEKDAEAEEEKKEDTPADDKEEEANDEDDALEDEDDYDAYDEYSYDEYYDNEEA
;
A
#
# COMPACT_ATOMS: atom_id res chain seq x y z
N PHE A 1 52.52 0.16 19.52
CA PHE A 1 51.75 -0.71 18.60
C PHE A 1 50.89 0.18 17.73
N ASN A 2 51.23 0.32 16.45
CA ASN A 2 50.41 1.05 15.49
C ASN A 2 49.63 -0.02 14.72
N PRO A 3 48.34 -0.24 15.00
CA PRO A 3 47.59 -1.28 14.32
C PRO A 3 47.54 -0.92 12.83
N LYS A 4 48.08 -1.81 12.00
CA LYS A 4 47.96 -1.72 10.55
C LYS A 4 46.45 -1.69 10.24
N PRO A 5 45.95 -0.69 9.48
CA PRO A 5 44.55 -0.66 9.12
C PRO A 5 44.18 -1.96 8.40
N PRO A 6 42.98 -2.52 8.65
CA PRO A 6 42.53 -3.71 7.95
C PRO A 6 42.58 -3.44 6.45
N PRO A 7 42.93 -4.46 5.63
CA PRO A 7 42.89 -4.31 4.18
C PRO A 7 41.49 -3.84 3.77
N PRO A 8 41.38 -2.96 2.75
CA PRO A 8 40.08 -2.56 2.22
C PRO A 8 39.32 -3.83 1.83
N ALA A 9 38.10 -3.99 2.34
CA ALA A 9 37.24 -5.10 1.98
C ALA A 9 37.21 -5.21 0.45
N ASP A 10 37.50 -6.40 -0.08
CA ASP A 10 37.52 -6.66 -1.51
C ASP A 10 36.21 -6.17 -2.11
N THR A 11 36.28 -5.05 -2.84
CA THR A 11 35.17 -4.53 -3.63
C THR A 11 35.19 -5.28 -4.95
N SER A 12 34.93 -6.60 -4.88
CA SER A 12 34.73 -7.38 -6.08
C SER A 12 33.60 -6.75 -6.90
N ALA A 13 33.67 -6.85 -8.23
CA ALA A 13 32.65 -6.31 -9.13
C ALA A 13 31.23 -6.83 -8.80
N GLU A 14 31.14 -7.96 -8.09
CA GLU A 14 29.90 -8.60 -7.62
C GLU A 14 29.24 -7.88 -6.44
N VAL A 15 29.99 -7.16 -5.58
CA VAL A 15 29.41 -6.48 -4.39
C VAL A 15 28.81 -5.11 -4.72
N LYS A 16 29.25 -4.50 -5.83
CA LYS A 16 28.85 -3.14 -6.20
C LYS A 16 27.34 -2.99 -6.51
N PRO A 17 26.69 -3.88 -7.26
CA PRO A 17 25.24 -3.82 -7.48
C PRO A 17 24.46 -3.89 -6.16
N PHE A 18 24.82 -4.83 -5.29
CA PHE A 18 24.19 -5.00 -3.99
C PHE A 18 24.33 -3.74 -3.10
N ALA A 19 25.52 -3.14 -3.04
CA ALA A 19 25.73 -1.90 -2.29
C ALA A 19 24.90 -0.73 -2.83
N ASN A 20 24.76 -0.62 -4.16
CA ASN A 20 23.93 0.40 -4.79
C ASN A 20 22.45 0.23 -4.44
N PHE A 21 21.96 -1.00 -4.39
CA PHE A 21 20.59 -1.28 -3.94
C PHE A 21 20.40 -0.88 -2.49
N LEU A 22 21.29 -1.35 -1.59
CA LEU A 22 21.21 -1.05 -0.16
C LEU A 22 21.22 0.45 0.14
N SER A 23 21.97 1.24 -0.63
CA SER A 23 21.95 2.70 -0.48
C SER A 23 20.58 3.31 -0.78
N ARG A 24 19.89 2.83 -1.84
CA ARG A 24 18.53 3.30 -2.19
C ARG A 24 17.51 2.85 -1.17
N TYR A 25 17.59 1.59 -0.73
CA TYR A 25 16.71 1.03 0.30
C TYR A 25 16.88 1.74 1.65
N ALA A 26 18.12 1.98 2.09
CA ALA A 26 18.38 2.72 3.33
C ALA A 26 17.83 4.15 3.28
N HIS A 27 17.97 4.84 2.14
CA HIS A 27 17.38 6.16 1.94
C HIS A 27 15.84 6.11 2.06
N TYR A 28 15.20 5.12 1.43
CA TYR A 28 13.76 4.90 1.54
C TYR A 28 13.30 4.66 2.98
N VAL A 29 13.96 3.75 3.70
CA VAL A 29 13.60 3.40 5.09
C VAL A 29 13.70 4.61 6.02
N LEU A 30 14.80 5.36 5.93
CA LEU A 30 14.99 6.57 6.73
C LEU A 30 13.94 7.63 6.43
N LEU A 31 13.67 7.87 5.15
CA LEU A 31 12.66 8.83 4.73
C LEU A 31 11.26 8.44 5.22
N ARG A 32 10.87 7.16 5.08
CA ARG A 32 9.59 6.65 5.57
C ARG A 32 9.45 6.87 7.08
N ALA A 33 10.48 6.54 7.85
CA ALA A 33 10.48 6.70 9.30
C ALA A 33 10.34 8.17 9.72
N GLN A 34 11.04 9.08 9.02
CA GLN A 34 10.97 10.53 9.29
C GLN A 34 9.60 11.13 8.94
N CYS A 35 8.93 10.59 7.92
CA CYS A 35 7.68 11.13 7.42
C CYS A 35 6.41 10.59 8.11
N PHE A 36 6.32 9.27 8.42
CA PHE A 36 5.05 8.63 8.81
C PHE A 36 5.14 7.56 9.91
N GLY A 37 6.19 7.58 10.75
CA GLY A 37 6.31 6.66 11.89
C GLY A 37 6.25 5.15 11.55
N GLY A 38 6.28 4.79 10.27
CA GLY A 38 6.08 3.43 9.76
C GLY A 38 4.74 3.19 9.03
N MET A 39 3.57 3.47 9.62
CA MET A 39 2.31 2.84 9.15
C MET A 39 1.33 3.74 8.37
N PHE A 40 1.71 4.97 7.99
CA PHE A 40 0.84 5.93 7.27
C PHE A 40 -0.51 6.20 7.98
N ASN A 41 -0.58 5.93 9.29
CA ASN A 41 -1.75 6.14 10.11
C ASN A 41 -2.12 7.63 10.18
N GLU A 42 -1.13 8.50 9.99
CA GLU A 42 -1.28 9.95 9.95
C GLU A 42 -2.13 10.43 8.76
N ILE A 43 -2.27 9.60 7.72
CA ILE A 43 -3.12 9.84 6.54
C ILE A 43 -4.48 9.16 6.71
N SER A 44 -4.50 7.91 7.20
CA SER A 44 -5.72 7.10 7.24
C SER A 44 -6.57 7.32 8.49
N GLN A 45 -5.98 7.80 9.59
CA GLN A 45 -6.72 8.08 10.82
C GLN A 45 -7.30 9.49 10.78
N GLU A 46 -8.53 9.59 11.27
CA GLU A 46 -9.08 10.89 11.61
C GLU A 46 -8.22 11.45 12.73
N SER A 47 -7.61 12.62 12.55
CA SER A 47 -6.86 13.24 13.64
C SER A 47 -7.87 13.57 14.75
N ALA A 48 -7.98 12.67 15.72
CA ALA A 48 -8.44 13.03 17.04
C ALA A 48 -7.55 14.20 17.44
N GLY A 49 -8.17 15.36 17.73
CA GLY A 49 -7.45 16.54 18.18
C GLY A 49 -6.55 16.23 19.38
N PRO A 50 -5.72 17.18 19.81
CA PRO A 50 -4.77 16.94 20.90
C PRO A 50 -5.53 16.54 22.18
N GLY A 51 -5.45 15.26 22.55
CA GLY A 51 -6.07 14.76 23.76
C GLY A 51 -5.93 13.24 23.90
N PRO A 52 -5.34 12.75 25.01
CA PRO A 52 -5.13 11.32 25.24
C PRO A 52 -6.47 10.65 25.53
N SER A 53 -6.52 9.33 25.30
CA SER A 53 -7.66 8.49 25.63
C SER A 53 -8.27 8.81 27.01
N SER A 54 -9.56 9.09 27.08
CA SER A 54 -10.48 8.36 27.97
C SER A 54 -11.91 8.90 27.88
N ARG A 55 -12.83 7.96 28.05
CA ARG A 55 -14.27 8.11 28.20
C ARG A 55 -14.68 9.34 29.01
N SER A 56 -15.40 10.29 28.40
CA SER A 56 -16.40 11.09 29.12
C SER A 56 -17.28 11.87 28.15
N SER A 57 -18.57 11.55 28.18
CA SER A 57 -19.65 12.35 27.62
C SER A 57 -19.62 13.80 28.12
N ARG A 58 -19.77 14.79 27.24
CA ARG A 58 -20.75 15.88 27.37
C ARG A 58 -20.67 16.86 26.20
N SER A 59 -21.82 17.00 25.55
CA SER A 59 -22.30 18.13 24.75
C SER A 59 -21.53 19.45 24.99
N SER A 60 -20.72 19.86 24.01
CA SER A 60 -20.37 21.25 23.78
C SER A 60 -20.37 21.50 22.27
N LYS A 61 -20.88 22.68 21.88
CA LYS A 61 -21.00 23.14 20.49
C LYS A 61 -19.70 22.87 19.73
N ALA A 62 -19.80 22.13 18.62
CA ALA A 62 -18.68 21.85 17.74
C ALA A 62 -18.10 23.16 17.18
N ALA A 63 -17.01 23.62 17.80
CA ALA A 63 -16.12 24.59 17.18
C ALA A 63 -15.57 23.95 15.90
N ALA A 64 -15.49 24.72 14.81
CA ALA A 64 -14.92 24.25 13.56
C ALA A 64 -13.53 23.66 13.85
N LYS A 65 -13.34 22.37 13.50
CA LYS A 65 -12.06 21.69 13.63
C LYS A 65 -11.02 22.57 12.91
N PRO A 66 -9.85 22.86 13.52
CA PRO A 66 -8.83 23.66 12.85
C PRO A 66 -8.42 22.97 11.54
N ILE A 67 -8.03 23.73 10.52
CA ILE A 67 -7.63 23.21 9.20
C ILE A 67 -6.50 22.16 9.31
N THR A 68 -5.70 22.24 10.40
CA THR A 68 -4.66 21.26 10.76
C THR A 68 -5.17 19.90 11.24
N ALA A 69 -6.48 19.75 11.48
CA ALA A 69 -7.15 18.52 11.93
C ALA A 69 -7.68 17.67 10.76
N THR A 70 -7.15 17.86 9.56
CA THR A 70 -7.40 16.95 8.43
C THR A 70 -6.15 16.14 8.15
N ALA A 71 -6.34 14.90 7.70
CA ALA A 71 -5.22 14.03 7.35
C ALA A 71 -4.58 14.41 5.99
N LEU A 72 -5.33 15.12 5.14
CA LEU A 72 -4.93 15.61 3.82
C LEU A 72 -4.25 16.99 3.90
N ARG A 73 -3.08 17.05 4.53
CA ARG A 73 -2.27 18.26 4.65
C ARG A 73 -1.16 18.34 3.59
N THR A 74 -0.65 19.54 3.32
CA THR A 74 0.42 19.76 2.33
C THR A 74 1.70 19.03 2.71
N GLU A 75 2.08 19.02 3.99
CA GLU A 75 3.31 18.37 4.46
C GLU A 75 3.24 16.85 4.25
N HIS A 76 2.07 16.24 4.49
CA HIS A 76 1.85 14.82 4.22
C HIS A 76 1.86 14.51 2.72
N LEU A 77 1.39 15.43 1.87
CA LEU A 77 1.41 15.25 0.42
C LEU A 77 2.85 15.24 -0.09
N GLU A 78 3.65 16.23 0.32
CA GLU A 78 5.07 16.32 -0.04
C GLU A 78 5.85 15.10 0.46
N ALA A 79 5.61 14.69 1.70
CA ALA A 79 6.18 13.47 2.26
C ALA A 79 5.81 12.22 1.46
N ALA A 80 4.53 12.06 1.09
CA ALA A 80 4.05 10.93 0.29
C ALA A 80 4.70 10.91 -1.11
N GLN A 81 4.86 12.07 -1.76
CA GLN A 81 5.57 12.20 -3.04
C GLN A 81 7.04 11.80 -2.93
N MET A 82 7.74 12.24 -1.89
CA MET A 82 9.14 11.86 -1.66
C MET A 82 9.27 10.35 -1.42
N ILE A 83 8.38 9.75 -0.62
CA ILE A 83 8.37 8.31 -0.36
C ILE A 83 8.08 7.51 -1.62
N LEU A 84 7.09 7.92 -2.43
CA LEU A 84 6.80 7.26 -3.70
C LEU A 84 8.05 7.23 -4.59
N LYS A 85 8.71 8.38 -4.74
CA LYS A 85 9.93 8.48 -5.55
C LYS A 85 11.05 7.59 -5.03
N ALA A 86 11.29 7.59 -3.71
CA ALA A 86 12.32 6.75 -3.10
C ALA A 86 11.98 5.25 -3.19
N GLY A 87 10.71 4.88 -3.02
CA GLY A 87 10.24 3.50 -3.13
C GLY A 87 10.35 2.98 -4.57
N CYS A 88 9.93 3.76 -5.56
CA CYS A 88 10.12 3.44 -6.98
C CYS A 88 11.60 3.30 -7.36
N ALA A 89 12.51 4.03 -6.70
CA ALA A 89 13.95 3.90 -6.91
C ALA A 89 14.52 2.58 -6.35
N CYS A 90 13.80 1.87 -5.50
CA CYS A 90 14.17 0.55 -4.97
C CYS A 90 13.83 -0.60 -5.93
N ALA A 91 13.33 -0.34 -7.14
CA ALA A 91 13.22 -1.40 -8.15
C ALA A 91 14.59 -2.08 -8.36
N LEU A 92 14.59 -3.43 -8.37
CA LEU A 92 15.79 -4.22 -8.62
C LEU A 92 16.27 -3.99 -10.05
N LYS A 93 17.59 -3.91 -10.21
CA LYS A 93 18.26 -3.86 -11.51
C LYS A 93 19.03 -5.15 -11.74
N ASP A 94 19.47 -5.36 -12.97
CA ASP A 94 20.29 -6.50 -13.34
C ASP A 94 21.51 -6.64 -12.43
N GLY A 95 21.70 -7.84 -11.87
CA GLY A 95 22.78 -8.14 -10.93
C GLY A 95 22.55 -7.69 -9.49
N GLU A 96 21.42 -7.03 -9.17
CA GLU A 96 21.04 -6.70 -7.78
C GLU A 96 20.14 -7.76 -7.13
N VAL A 97 19.63 -8.72 -7.91
CA VAL A 97 18.64 -9.71 -7.46
C VAL A 97 19.30 -10.77 -6.58
N THR A 98 18.92 -10.78 -5.30
CA THR A 98 19.20 -11.83 -4.32
C THR A 98 17.97 -11.99 -3.45
N GLU A 99 17.87 -13.09 -2.70
CA GLU A 99 16.76 -13.30 -1.75
C GLU A 99 16.63 -12.13 -0.75
N SER A 100 17.76 -11.60 -0.26
CA SER A 100 17.76 -10.47 0.68
C SER A 100 17.26 -9.17 0.07
N THR A 101 17.63 -8.87 -1.19
CA THR A 101 17.15 -7.65 -1.86
C THR A 101 15.70 -7.80 -2.28
N ALA A 102 15.28 -9.01 -2.66
CA ALA A 102 13.89 -9.34 -2.94
C ALA A 102 12.99 -9.12 -1.69
N MET A 103 13.40 -9.59 -0.51
CA MET A 103 12.69 -9.29 0.75
C MET A 103 12.57 -7.78 1.02
N CYS A 104 13.64 -7.03 0.76
CA CYS A 104 13.63 -5.58 0.92
C CYS A 104 12.64 -4.90 -0.05
N VAL A 105 12.57 -5.36 -1.30
CA VAL A 105 11.64 -4.84 -2.30
C VAL A 105 10.19 -5.23 -2.01
N GLU A 106 9.92 -6.46 -1.56
CA GLU A 106 8.60 -6.86 -1.07
C GLU A 106 8.09 -5.84 -0.05
N ARG A 107 8.93 -5.52 0.94
CA ARG A 107 8.56 -4.57 1.99
C ARG A 107 8.24 -3.18 1.44
N VAL A 108 9.06 -2.67 0.50
CA VAL A 108 8.82 -1.38 -0.17
C VAL A 108 7.48 -1.38 -0.90
N VAL A 109 7.18 -2.44 -1.65
CA VAL A 109 5.93 -2.53 -2.42
C VAL A 109 4.73 -2.61 -1.49
N SER A 110 4.79 -3.45 -0.46
CA SER A 110 3.75 -3.55 0.58
C SER A 110 3.49 -2.21 1.28
N ASP A 111 4.54 -1.45 1.57
CA ASP A 111 4.40 -0.11 2.14
C ASP A 111 3.75 0.88 1.14
N LEU A 112 4.11 0.87 -0.15
CA LEU A 112 3.47 1.73 -1.15
C LEU A 112 2.00 1.37 -1.40
N ILE A 113 1.64 0.08 -1.30
CA ILE A 113 0.24 -0.36 -1.27
C ILE A 113 -0.48 0.21 -0.04
N GLY A 114 0.18 0.20 1.12
CA GLY A 114 -0.31 0.83 2.35
C GLY A 114 -0.55 2.33 2.20
N LEU A 115 0.41 3.07 1.62
CA LEU A 115 0.28 4.49 1.33
C LEU A 115 -0.89 4.76 0.38
N THR A 116 -0.99 4.00 -0.72
CA THR A 116 -2.10 4.09 -1.69
C THR A 116 -3.46 3.88 -1.02
N THR A 117 -3.55 2.86 -0.16
CA THR A 117 -4.76 2.53 0.59
C THR A 117 -5.14 3.64 1.58
N ALA A 118 -4.16 4.15 2.33
CA ALA A 118 -4.36 5.23 3.30
C ALA A 118 -4.86 6.50 2.62
N THR A 119 -4.24 6.89 1.49
CA THR A 119 -4.68 8.04 0.68
C THR A 119 -6.08 7.82 0.12
N ALA A 120 -6.40 6.63 -0.39
CA ALA A 120 -7.73 6.33 -0.91
C ALA A 120 -8.81 6.44 0.17
N VAL A 121 -8.54 5.95 1.39
CA VAL A 121 -9.45 6.08 2.53
C VAL A 121 -9.67 7.54 2.89
N ALA A 122 -8.59 8.34 2.98
CA ALA A 122 -8.66 9.75 3.31
C ALA A 122 -9.45 10.56 2.26
N LEU A 123 -9.19 10.31 0.97
CA LEU A 123 -9.91 10.93 -0.14
C LEU A 123 -11.39 10.55 -0.14
N ASN A 124 -11.74 9.27 0.04
CA ASN A 124 -13.14 8.84 0.12
C ASN A 124 -13.89 9.56 1.25
N ARG A 125 -13.25 9.78 2.41
CA ARG A 125 -13.87 10.54 3.51
C ARG A 125 -14.05 12.02 3.17
N ALA A 126 -13.04 12.64 2.57
CA ALA A 126 -13.10 14.05 2.20
C ALA A 126 -14.15 14.32 1.11
N LEU A 127 -14.27 13.44 0.12
CA LEU A 127 -15.10 13.64 -1.08
C LEU A 127 -16.56 13.23 -0.92
N LYS A 128 -16.87 12.26 -0.03
CA LYS A 128 -18.25 11.82 0.23
C LYS A 128 -19.10 12.80 1.04
N GLY A 129 -18.56 13.97 1.40
CA GLY A 129 -19.36 15.08 1.93
C GLY A 129 -19.99 14.86 3.31
N GLY A 130 -19.43 13.97 4.14
CA GLY A 130 -19.89 13.76 5.52
C GLY A 130 -19.75 15.03 6.38
N LYS A 131 -20.29 15.03 7.62
CA LYS A 131 -20.15 16.14 8.59
C LYS A 131 -18.70 16.62 8.77
N ASP A 132 -17.73 15.76 8.43
CA ASP A 132 -16.29 15.97 8.55
C ASP A 132 -15.60 16.56 7.30
N SER A 133 -16.29 16.72 6.17
CA SER A 133 -15.72 17.40 4.98
C SER A 133 -15.59 18.91 5.14
N LYS A 134 -16.23 19.49 6.17
CA LYS A 134 -16.31 20.95 6.42
C LYS A 134 -14.99 21.65 6.80
N GLY A 135 -13.85 20.96 6.73
CA GLY A 135 -12.55 21.53 7.12
C GLY A 135 -11.39 21.27 6.16
N ALA A 136 -11.58 20.47 5.12
CA ALA A 136 -10.52 20.21 4.14
C ALA A 136 -10.52 21.31 3.08
N ASP A 137 -9.38 21.97 2.89
CA ASP A 137 -9.22 22.98 1.83
C ASP A 137 -9.43 22.30 0.45
N PRO A 138 -10.41 22.74 -0.37
CA PRO A 138 -10.66 22.15 -1.68
C PRO A 138 -9.42 22.13 -2.58
N ALA A 139 -8.54 23.12 -2.46
CA ALA A 139 -7.31 23.19 -3.24
C ALA A 139 -6.33 22.08 -2.85
N ILE A 140 -6.20 21.74 -1.56
CA ILE A 140 -5.34 20.63 -1.13
C ILE A 140 -5.96 19.27 -1.50
N VAL A 141 -7.29 19.11 -1.37
CA VAL A 141 -7.98 17.88 -1.79
C VAL A 141 -7.79 17.62 -3.28
N LYS A 142 -7.89 18.65 -4.11
CA LYS A 142 -7.61 18.55 -5.55
C LYS A 142 -6.19 18.06 -5.84
N LYS A 143 -5.17 18.60 -5.16
CA LYS A 143 -3.77 18.15 -5.30
C LYS A 143 -3.60 16.69 -4.88
N TRP A 144 -4.26 16.25 -3.81
CA TRP A 144 -4.25 14.85 -3.41
C TRP A 144 -4.94 13.93 -4.43
N CYS A 145 -6.04 14.36 -5.04
CA CYS A 145 -6.69 13.62 -6.12
C CYS A 145 -5.77 13.48 -7.34
N GLN A 146 -5.08 14.57 -7.70
CA GLN A 146 -4.11 14.57 -8.80
C GLN A 146 -2.96 13.60 -8.51
N PHE A 147 -2.30 13.74 -7.36
CA PHE A 147 -1.23 12.83 -6.94
C PHE A 147 -1.68 11.36 -6.90
N TYR A 148 -2.87 11.08 -6.34
CA TYR A 148 -3.40 9.73 -6.26
C TYR A 148 -3.56 9.08 -7.65
N SER A 149 -4.15 9.82 -8.59
CA SER A 149 -4.56 9.30 -9.89
C SER A 149 -3.46 9.32 -10.95
N GLU A 150 -2.59 10.33 -10.94
CA GLU A 150 -1.54 10.51 -11.95
C GLU A 150 -0.22 9.86 -11.53
N GLU A 151 0.06 9.77 -10.22
CA GLU A 151 1.37 9.35 -9.72
C GLU A 151 1.29 8.09 -8.83
N LEU A 152 0.65 8.20 -7.66
CA LEU A 152 0.70 7.18 -6.62
C LEU A 152 0.15 5.83 -7.08
N LEU A 153 -1.10 5.82 -7.56
CA LEU A 153 -1.76 4.58 -7.97
C LEU A 153 -1.08 3.94 -9.19
N PRO A 154 -0.79 4.66 -10.31
CA PRO A 154 -0.15 4.05 -11.47
C PRO A 154 1.27 3.57 -11.20
N GLN A 155 2.08 4.35 -10.49
CA GLN A 155 3.47 3.97 -10.21
C GLN A 155 3.55 2.79 -9.24
N THR A 156 2.67 2.73 -8.23
CA THR A 156 2.61 1.57 -7.31
C THR A 156 2.21 0.30 -8.06
N LYS A 157 1.18 0.35 -8.92
CA LYS A 157 0.82 -0.78 -9.80
C LYS A 157 1.96 -1.20 -10.71
N GLY A 158 2.64 -0.21 -11.31
CA GLY A 158 3.77 -0.45 -12.21
C GLY A 158 4.97 -1.06 -11.50
N LEU A 159 5.25 -0.67 -10.26
CA LEU A 159 6.27 -1.31 -9.43
C LEU A 159 5.87 -2.74 -9.09
N MET A 160 4.66 -2.94 -8.53
CA MET A 160 4.13 -4.27 -8.17
C MET A 160 4.23 -5.26 -9.34
N LYS A 161 3.72 -4.88 -10.53
CA LYS A 161 3.77 -5.74 -11.73
C LYS A 161 5.21 -6.09 -12.14
N ARG A 162 6.15 -5.16 -11.99
CA ARG A 162 7.55 -5.36 -12.36
C ARG A 162 8.34 -6.17 -11.35
N THR A 163 7.89 -6.25 -10.09
CA THR A 163 8.60 -6.96 -9.02
C THR A 163 8.01 -8.33 -8.73
N THR A 164 6.75 -8.59 -9.13
CA THR A 164 6.09 -9.88 -8.89
C THR A 164 6.91 -11.08 -9.37
N PRO A 165 7.43 -11.12 -10.63
CA PRO A 165 8.19 -12.28 -11.09
C PRO A 165 9.45 -12.56 -10.28
N GLU A 166 10.14 -11.50 -9.83
CA GLU A 166 11.35 -11.62 -9.00
C GLU A 166 11.01 -12.11 -7.60
N LEU A 167 9.89 -11.69 -7.02
CA LEU A 167 9.45 -12.14 -5.70
C LEU A 167 8.94 -13.59 -5.73
N ASP A 168 8.19 -13.96 -6.77
CA ASP A 168 7.65 -15.31 -6.97
C ASP A 168 8.78 -16.34 -7.05
N ALA A 169 9.93 -15.98 -7.65
CA ALA A 169 11.12 -16.83 -7.72
C ALA A 169 11.72 -17.21 -6.35
N TYR A 170 11.39 -16.45 -5.29
CA TYR A 170 11.80 -16.70 -3.91
C TYR A 170 10.60 -17.09 -3.00
N GLY A 171 9.44 -17.42 -3.57
CA GLY A 171 8.25 -17.78 -2.80
C GLY A 171 7.61 -16.62 -2.02
N MET A 172 7.90 -15.38 -2.41
CA MET A 172 7.30 -14.18 -1.81
C MET A 172 6.16 -13.68 -2.69
N PHE A 173 4.96 -13.57 -2.12
CA PHE A 173 3.76 -13.19 -2.87
C PHE A 173 3.19 -11.86 -2.40
N LEU A 174 2.95 -10.96 -3.35
CA LEU A 174 2.27 -9.69 -3.08
C LEU A 174 0.75 -9.88 -3.04
N PRO A 175 0.00 -9.03 -2.31
CA PRO A 175 -1.46 -9.10 -2.29
C PRO A 175 -2.07 -8.94 -3.68
N SER A 176 -3.07 -9.76 -4.02
CA SER A 176 -3.73 -9.70 -5.34
C SER A 176 -4.54 -8.41 -5.57
N ARG A 177 -4.86 -7.66 -4.51
CA ARG A 177 -5.65 -6.42 -4.57
C ARG A 177 -5.01 -5.33 -3.72
N MET A 178 -4.96 -4.11 -4.28
CA MET A 178 -4.55 -2.92 -3.54
C MET A 178 -5.73 -2.36 -2.76
N GLY A 179 -5.97 -2.90 -1.56
CA GLY A 179 -6.83 -2.35 -0.50
C GLY A 179 -8.04 -1.51 -0.95
N ALA A 180 -8.18 -0.33 -0.34
CA ALA A 180 -9.24 0.63 -0.67
C ALA A 180 -8.90 1.42 -1.95
N SER A 181 -9.94 1.81 -2.69
CA SER A 181 -9.82 2.65 -3.89
C SER A 181 -10.81 3.82 -3.87
N VAL A 182 -10.50 4.87 -4.62
CA VAL A 182 -11.42 5.99 -4.87
C VAL A 182 -12.16 5.71 -6.18
N SER A 183 -13.49 5.81 -6.20
CA SER A 183 -14.25 5.64 -7.43
C SER A 183 -13.93 6.74 -8.44
N GLY A 184 -14.07 6.45 -9.74
CA GLY A 184 -13.80 7.41 -10.81
C GLY A 184 -14.63 8.69 -10.66
N GLU A 185 -15.91 8.56 -10.30
CA GLU A 185 -16.83 9.67 -10.06
C GLU A 185 -16.35 10.58 -8.92
N LEU A 186 -15.99 9.99 -7.75
CA LEU A 186 -15.51 10.76 -6.61
C LEU A 186 -14.20 11.48 -6.94
N LEU A 187 -13.31 10.81 -7.66
CA LEU A 187 -12.03 11.37 -8.07
C LEU A 187 -12.23 12.55 -9.05
N GLN A 188 -13.11 12.41 -10.03
CA GLN A 188 -13.47 13.49 -10.96
C GLN A 188 -14.05 14.69 -10.22
N LYS A 189 -14.98 14.45 -9.28
CA LYS A 189 -15.52 15.49 -8.40
C LYS A 189 -14.43 16.24 -7.63
N GLY A 190 -13.46 15.50 -7.07
CA GLY A 190 -12.31 16.07 -6.37
C GLY A 190 -11.37 16.89 -7.25
N LEU A 191 -11.18 16.48 -8.51
CA LEU A 191 -10.34 17.19 -9.48
C LEU A 191 -11.00 18.47 -10.02
N GLN A 192 -12.33 18.49 -10.15
CA GLN A 192 -13.08 19.64 -10.64
C GLN A 192 -13.21 20.77 -9.61
N GLY A 193 -13.01 20.49 -8.32
CA GLY A 193 -12.94 21.53 -7.27
C GLY A 193 -14.24 21.75 -6.49
N GLY A 194 -15.26 20.92 -6.69
CA GLY A 194 -16.44 20.86 -5.80
C GLY A 194 -17.45 22.00 -5.90
N ASP A 195 -17.40 22.85 -6.95
CA ASP A 195 -18.32 23.99 -7.12
C ASP A 195 -19.55 23.70 -8.00
N GLU A 196 -19.78 22.46 -8.43
CA GLU A 196 -21.08 22.09 -9.01
C GLU A 196 -22.01 21.65 -7.88
N GLU A 197 -22.77 22.62 -7.36
CA GLU A 197 -24.06 22.35 -6.71
C GLU A 197 -24.96 21.64 -7.73
N GLU A 198 -24.94 20.31 -7.74
CA GLU A 198 -26.01 19.53 -8.35
C GLU A 198 -27.30 19.79 -7.56
N GLU A 199 -28.13 20.69 -8.09
CA GLU A 199 -29.57 20.60 -7.90
C GLU A 199 -30.02 19.21 -8.38
N ALA A 200 -30.35 18.34 -7.44
CA ALA A 200 -30.88 17.01 -7.72
C ALA A 200 -32.19 17.11 -8.51
N PRO A 201 -32.38 16.30 -9.58
CA PRO A 201 -33.68 15.75 -9.87
C PRO A 201 -33.82 14.43 -9.12
N ILE A 202 -34.74 14.43 -8.15
CA ILE A 202 -35.34 13.22 -7.60
C ILE A 202 -36.24 12.64 -8.70
N GLU A 203 -35.90 11.50 -9.28
CA GLU A 203 -36.84 10.51 -9.85
C GLU A 203 -36.20 9.12 -9.67
N GLU A 204 -36.57 8.42 -8.60
CA GLU A 204 -37.53 7.29 -8.60
C GLU A 204 -37.03 6.03 -9.33
N GLU A 205 -36.90 4.97 -8.54
CA GLU A 205 -36.61 3.59 -8.90
C GLU A 205 -37.49 3.08 -10.05
N LYS A 206 -36.89 2.29 -10.94
CA LYS A 206 -37.56 1.06 -11.41
C LYS A 206 -36.57 0.01 -11.92
N ASP A 207 -36.52 -1.09 -11.17
CA ASP A 207 -36.21 -2.43 -11.64
C ASP A 207 -36.89 -2.75 -12.98
N ALA A 208 -36.12 -3.35 -13.89
CA ALA A 208 -36.62 -4.30 -14.88
C ALA A 208 -35.45 -5.13 -15.44
N GLU A 209 -35.27 -6.34 -14.90
CA GLU A 209 -34.76 -7.48 -15.65
C GLU A 209 -35.61 -7.71 -16.90
N ALA A 210 -34.96 -7.94 -18.04
CA ALA A 210 -35.50 -8.79 -19.11
C ALA A 210 -34.35 -9.25 -20.01
N GLU A 211 -34.08 -10.56 -19.95
CA GLU A 211 -33.44 -11.33 -21.01
C GLU A 211 -34.16 -11.11 -22.35
N GLU A 212 -33.41 -11.09 -23.45
CA GLU A 212 -33.91 -11.68 -24.69
C GLU A 212 -32.75 -12.22 -25.53
N GLU A 213 -32.69 -13.55 -25.59
CA GLU A 213 -31.96 -14.33 -26.58
C GLU A 213 -32.39 -13.95 -28.00
N LYS A 214 -31.43 -13.91 -28.93
CA LYS A 214 -31.74 -14.23 -30.33
C LYS A 214 -30.64 -15.05 -30.98
N LYS A 215 -30.97 -16.33 -31.19
CA LYS A 215 -30.31 -17.32 -32.04
C LYS A 215 -30.54 -17.03 -33.53
N GLU A 216 -29.52 -17.32 -34.34
CA GLU A 216 -29.56 -17.89 -35.70
C GLU A 216 -28.21 -18.63 -35.87
N ASP A 217 -28.14 -19.97 -35.71
CA ASP A 217 -28.26 -21.03 -36.74
C ASP A 217 -27.50 -20.69 -38.03
N THR A 218 -26.42 -21.40 -38.44
CA THR A 218 -26.46 -22.72 -39.13
C THR A 218 -25.01 -23.32 -39.29
N PRO A 219 -24.77 -24.55 -39.83
CA PRO A 219 -24.28 -25.70 -39.05
C PRO A 219 -23.01 -26.43 -39.57
N ALA A 220 -22.62 -27.47 -38.82
CA ALA A 220 -21.92 -28.73 -39.18
C ALA A 220 -20.47 -28.68 -39.73
N ASP A 221 -19.52 -29.36 -39.06
CA ASP A 221 -19.23 -30.78 -39.35
C ASP A 221 -18.21 -31.41 -38.35
N ASP A 222 -18.49 -32.68 -38.01
CA ASP A 222 -17.69 -33.81 -37.51
C ASP A 222 -16.43 -33.60 -36.61
N LYS A 223 -16.47 -34.09 -35.36
CA LYS A 223 -15.98 -35.41 -34.84
C LYS A 223 -14.48 -35.46 -34.55
N GLU A 224 -14.12 -35.65 -33.27
CA GLU A 224 -13.67 -36.95 -32.74
C GLU A 224 -13.49 -36.86 -31.22
N GLU A 225 -14.13 -37.82 -30.54
CA GLU A 225 -13.92 -38.16 -29.14
C GLU A 225 -12.59 -38.92 -29.02
N GLU A 226 -11.80 -38.66 -27.99
CA GLU A 226 -11.20 -39.76 -27.24
C GLU A 226 -11.01 -39.37 -25.78
N ALA A 227 -11.61 -40.20 -24.93
CA ALA A 227 -11.52 -40.18 -23.48
C ALA A 227 -10.14 -40.64 -23.04
N ASN A 228 -9.60 -40.03 -21.98
CA ASN A 228 -8.73 -40.77 -21.08
C ASN A 228 -8.99 -40.31 -19.63
N ASP A 229 -9.72 -41.16 -18.92
CA ASP A 229 -9.61 -41.35 -17.48
C ASP A 229 -8.15 -41.69 -17.14
N GLU A 230 -7.59 -41.08 -16.11
CA GLU A 230 -6.86 -41.84 -15.09
C GLU A 230 -6.62 -40.96 -13.85
N ASP A 231 -7.11 -41.48 -12.74
CA ASP A 231 -6.80 -41.14 -11.35
C ASP A 231 -5.30 -40.89 -11.13
N ASP A 232 -4.98 -39.85 -10.37
CA ASP A 232 -3.90 -39.99 -9.39
C ASP A 232 -4.18 -39.11 -8.16
N ALA A 233 -4.76 -39.75 -7.15
CA ALA A 233 -4.85 -39.25 -5.80
C ALA A 233 -3.56 -39.65 -5.06
N LEU A 234 -2.71 -38.67 -4.75
CA LEU A 234 -1.66 -38.83 -3.75
C LEU A 234 -1.94 -37.86 -2.60
N GLU A 235 -2.54 -38.44 -1.57
CA GLU A 235 -2.37 -38.03 -0.18
C GLU A 235 -0.87 -38.17 0.18
N ASP A 236 -0.25 -37.10 0.67
CA ASP A 236 0.88 -37.22 1.59
C ASP A 236 0.66 -36.20 2.71
N GLU A 237 0.14 -36.73 3.82
CA GLU A 237 0.24 -36.15 5.15
C GLU A 237 1.70 -36.25 5.60
N ASP A 238 2.42 -35.12 5.67
CA ASP A 238 3.63 -35.04 6.49
C ASP A 238 3.47 -33.96 7.56
N ASP A 239 2.99 -34.49 8.68
CA ASP A 239 3.19 -34.09 10.07
C ASP A 239 4.63 -33.57 10.33
N TYR A 240 4.77 -32.25 10.52
CA TYR A 240 5.96 -31.67 11.14
C TYR A 240 5.61 -30.99 12.45
N ASP A 241 5.65 -31.82 13.48
CA ASP A 241 5.69 -31.51 14.89
C ASP A 241 6.78 -30.47 15.25
N ALA A 242 6.34 -29.52 16.08
CA ALA A 242 6.99 -29.01 17.28
C ALA A 242 8.52 -28.87 17.29
N TYR A 243 9.04 -27.63 17.21
CA TYR A 243 10.35 -27.30 17.79
C TYR A 243 10.39 -25.94 18.52
N ASP A 244 10.57 -26.10 19.84
CA ASP A 244 11.27 -25.29 20.84
C ASP A 244 10.89 -23.82 21.11
N GLU A 245 10.02 -23.71 22.10
CA GLU A 245 9.89 -22.61 23.06
C GLU A 245 11.20 -22.46 23.87
N TYR A 246 12.11 -21.58 23.41
CA TYR A 246 13.26 -21.17 24.21
C TYR A 246 12.82 -20.24 25.35
N SER A 247 12.60 -20.85 26.52
CA SER A 247 12.54 -20.18 27.82
C SER A 247 13.85 -19.43 28.08
N TYR A 248 13.79 -18.10 28.05
CA TYR A 248 14.91 -17.22 28.37
C TYR A 248 15.02 -17.10 29.90
N ASP A 249 15.91 -17.88 30.52
CA ASP A 249 16.23 -17.76 31.94
C ASP A 249 16.97 -16.43 32.21
N GLU A 250 16.29 -15.51 32.89
CA GLU A 250 16.86 -14.32 33.52
C GLU A 250 17.84 -14.74 34.64
N TYR A 251 19.15 -14.67 34.37
CA TYR A 251 20.13 -14.58 35.44
C TYR A 251 20.32 -13.11 35.84
N TYR A 252 19.67 -12.74 36.94
CA TYR A 252 20.05 -11.61 37.78
C TYR A 252 21.43 -11.91 38.39
N ASP A 253 22.48 -11.24 37.91
CA ASP A 253 23.74 -11.18 38.66
C ASP A 253 23.73 -9.92 39.53
N ASN A 254 23.48 -10.18 40.81
CA ASN A 254 23.47 -9.25 41.91
C ASN A 254 24.86 -9.27 42.54
N GLU A 255 25.72 -8.32 42.17
CA GLU A 255 26.88 -7.98 43.00
C GLU A 255 26.87 -6.50 43.35
N GLU A 256 26.28 -6.23 44.52
CA GLU A 256 26.74 -5.19 45.42
C GLU A 256 28.16 -5.51 45.90
N ALA A 257 29.10 -4.57 45.72
CA ALA A 257 30.21 -4.31 46.62
C ALA A 257 30.69 -2.86 46.48
#